data_AF-A0A9E3G437-F1
#
_entry.id   AF-A0A9E3G437-F1
#
_cell.length_a   1.000
_cell.length_b   1.000
_cell.length_c   1.000
_cell.angle_alpha   90.00
_cell.angle_beta   90.00
_cell.angle_gamma   90.00
#
_symmetry.space_group_name_H-M   'P 1'
#
loop_
_entity.id
_entity.type
_entity.pdbx_description
1 polymer ?
#
loop_
_entity_poly.entity_id
_entity_poly.type
_entity_poly.pdbx_seq_one_letter_code
_entity_poly.pdbx_strand_id
1 'polypeptide(L)'
;MSTISRFDPPANLADFNDAQRRAWDETISYWFDANIKDTGGVEGADRSQFYNPGRESTDDPSISEADGTITWQGFPKSIEEQFGDGTTAAWQAAEGPANRVRVQDEYLEWHTERDARNRIVRVTFTCEPPEYWEALADGYPSDYTGPKREPGAGERDELLQLYRTLVGPQVQLADLLTDGKYNPVNRWNTKDGIVHLTQRSNTLGAEINLAAQATVLRHYPDGTPIADEQDLIGCSGFGTATRASDPHIGQVVNMLAAQGYSLTLRNPVGLYIHRLDTAGWTKPGPGNTRVPTGNEFWRVVRGHDDYVVRAVYEVPAGTMGPDGQQMTVDDIQIAGAHIRFGGQIAKKIQMKLVATGCRQGQSRKRRYACGESPAAPAPVGVAGDLAPRPVLPSRTGGGFSRADAAGVHAD
;
A
#
# COMPACT_ATOMS: atom_id res chain seq x y z
N MET A 1 -24.32 -9.05 0.10
CA MET A 1 -23.54 -9.72 1.17
C MET A 1 -23.63 -8.87 2.43
N SER A 2 -23.69 -9.45 3.62
CA SER A 2 -23.82 -8.69 4.87
C SER A 2 -22.57 -7.85 5.19
N THR A 3 -22.73 -6.82 6.02
CA THR A 3 -21.63 -6.13 6.73
C THR A 3 -20.65 -7.14 7.32
N ILE A 4 -19.35 -6.86 7.27
CA ILE A 4 -18.38 -7.67 8.02
C ILE A 4 -18.57 -7.42 9.52
N SER A 5 -18.40 -8.46 10.34
CA SER A 5 -18.53 -8.33 11.79
C SER A 5 -17.30 -7.69 12.45
N ARG A 6 -16.13 -7.84 11.81
CA ARG A 6 -14.85 -7.25 12.20
C ARG A 6 -13.88 -7.25 11.03
N PHE A 7 -12.87 -6.39 11.06
CA PHE A 7 -11.67 -6.54 10.25
C PHE A 7 -10.75 -7.60 10.85
N ASP A 8 -10.34 -8.57 10.04
CA ASP A 8 -9.39 -9.59 10.43
C ASP A 8 -7.94 -9.13 10.16
N PRO A 9 -6.94 -9.68 10.88
CA PRO A 9 -5.54 -9.40 10.59
C PRO A 9 -5.14 -9.88 9.18
N PRO A 10 -4.12 -9.26 8.54
CA PRO A 10 -3.66 -9.64 7.21
C PRO A 10 -3.46 -11.15 7.12
N ALA A 11 -3.92 -11.76 6.03
CA ALA A 11 -3.87 -13.21 5.84
C ALA A 11 -4.48 -14.08 6.94
N ASN A 12 -5.43 -13.53 7.72
CA ASN A 12 -6.05 -14.18 8.86
C ASN A 12 -5.02 -14.69 9.89
N LEU A 13 -3.89 -13.98 10.04
CA LEU A 13 -2.84 -14.42 10.93
C LEU A 13 -3.37 -14.65 12.36
N ALA A 14 -2.86 -15.74 12.95
CA ALA A 14 -3.40 -16.29 14.19
C ALA A 14 -2.74 -15.70 15.45
N ASP A 15 -1.69 -14.89 15.31
CA ASP A 15 -0.80 -14.54 16.42
C ASP A 15 -1.45 -13.59 17.45
N PHE A 16 -2.49 -12.85 17.06
CA PHE A 16 -3.27 -12.03 18.00
C PHE A 16 -4.20 -12.84 18.89
N ASN A 17 -4.17 -12.50 20.19
CA ASN A 17 -5.22 -12.87 21.13
C ASN A 17 -6.55 -12.13 20.83
N ASP A 18 -7.64 -12.50 21.50
CA ASP A 18 -8.96 -11.90 21.25
C ASP A 18 -9.03 -10.40 21.50
N ALA A 19 -8.30 -9.88 22.50
CA ALA A 19 -8.27 -8.45 22.79
C ALA A 19 -7.52 -7.66 21.72
N GLN A 20 -6.39 -8.19 21.23
CA GLN A 20 -5.64 -7.64 20.12
C GLN A 20 -6.45 -7.66 18.81
N ARG A 21 -7.26 -8.70 18.57
CA ARG A 21 -8.16 -8.75 17.40
C ARG A 21 -9.21 -7.64 17.43
N ARG A 22 -9.75 -7.30 18.60
CA ARG A 22 -10.69 -6.17 18.73
C ARG A 22 -9.98 -4.82 18.59
N ALA A 23 -8.79 -4.67 19.16
CA ALA A 23 -7.96 -3.47 18.96
C ALA A 23 -7.56 -3.29 17.48
N TRP A 24 -7.30 -4.39 16.78
CA TRP A 24 -7.04 -4.40 15.34
C TRP A 24 -8.26 -3.95 14.54
N ASP A 25 -9.43 -4.53 14.81
CA ASP A 25 -10.70 -4.10 14.20
C ASP A 25 -10.96 -2.61 14.41
N GLU A 26 -10.82 -2.13 15.65
CA GLU A 26 -10.94 -0.71 15.99
C GLU A 26 -9.96 0.16 15.18
N THR A 27 -8.72 -0.30 15.00
CA THR A 27 -7.69 0.42 14.26
C THR A 27 -8.03 0.54 12.77
N ILE A 28 -8.33 -0.58 12.12
CA ILE A 28 -8.66 -0.59 10.69
C ILE A 28 -9.95 0.19 10.44
N SER A 29 -11.00 -0.03 11.25
CA SER A 29 -12.26 0.68 11.13
C SER A 29 -12.08 2.21 11.26
N TYR A 30 -11.23 2.66 12.19
CA TYR A 30 -10.89 4.08 12.35
C TYR A 30 -10.21 4.66 11.11
N TRP A 31 -9.24 3.96 10.51
CA TRP A 31 -8.58 4.44 9.29
C TRP A 31 -9.51 4.50 8.09
N PHE A 32 -10.45 3.57 7.97
CA PHE A 32 -11.52 3.66 6.96
C PHE A 32 -12.38 4.91 7.20
N ASP A 33 -12.89 5.09 8.41
CA ASP A 33 -13.77 6.22 8.75
C ASP A 33 -13.06 7.58 8.57
N ALA A 34 -11.77 7.67 8.91
CA ALA A 34 -10.95 8.85 8.68
C ALA A 34 -10.83 9.17 7.17
N ASN A 35 -10.51 8.17 6.35
CA ASN A 35 -10.39 8.37 4.91
C ASN A 35 -11.74 8.70 4.24
N ILE A 36 -12.84 8.10 4.69
CA ILE A 36 -14.20 8.42 4.22
C ILE A 36 -14.52 9.90 4.47
N LYS A 37 -14.13 10.43 5.63
CA LYS A 37 -14.32 11.84 5.95
C LYS A 37 -13.51 12.73 5.00
N ASP A 38 -12.26 12.38 4.73
CA ASP A 38 -11.36 13.15 3.85
C ASP A 38 -11.83 13.16 2.39
N THR A 39 -12.51 12.10 1.94
CA THR A 39 -13.10 11.99 0.59
C THR A 39 -14.52 12.54 0.50
N GLY A 40 -14.99 13.27 1.52
CA GLY A 40 -16.25 14.04 1.50
C GLY A 40 -17.42 13.42 2.26
N GLY A 41 -17.20 12.44 3.12
CA GLY A 41 -18.28 11.79 3.89
C GLY A 41 -18.64 12.50 5.20
N VAL A 42 -19.57 13.45 5.16
CA VAL A 42 -20.44 13.80 6.31
C VAL A 42 -21.87 14.09 5.81
N GLU A 43 -22.90 13.66 6.54
CA GLU A 43 -24.33 13.61 6.16
C GLU A 43 -24.85 14.77 5.27
N GLY A 44 -25.49 14.41 4.15
CA GLY A 44 -26.24 15.31 3.27
C GLY A 44 -25.67 15.41 1.85
N ALA A 45 -26.39 14.83 0.88
CA ALA A 45 -26.24 14.91 -0.58
C ALA A 45 -24.93 14.46 -1.26
N ASP A 46 -23.76 14.55 -0.61
CA ASP A 46 -22.46 14.14 -1.18
C ASP A 46 -21.83 13.06 -0.27
N ARG A 47 -22.06 11.78 -0.60
CA ARG A 47 -21.49 10.63 0.12
C ARG A 47 -20.21 10.17 -0.58
N SER A 48 -19.16 9.92 0.19
CA SER A 48 -17.94 9.27 -0.30
C SER A 48 -18.25 8.00 -1.09
N GLN A 49 -17.55 7.77 -2.21
CA GLN A 49 -17.61 6.50 -2.93
C GLN A 49 -16.82 5.41 -2.20
N PHE A 50 -15.85 5.75 -1.36
CA PHE A 50 -15.21 4.81 -0.44
C PHE A 50 -16.10 4.57 0.78
N TYR A 51 -16.23 3.32 1.23
CA TYR A 51 -17.05 2.96 2.40
C TYR A 51 -16.38 1.94 3.34
N ASN A 52 -16.84 1.94 4.59
CA ASN A 52 -16.40 1.02 5.63
C ASN A 52 -17.32 -0.21 5.69
N PRO A 53 -16.83 -1.42 5.35
CA PRO A 53 -17.65 -2.63 5.28
C PRO A 53 -18.09 -3.14 6.65
N GLY A 54 -17.48 -2.64 7.75
CA GLY A 54 -17.94 -2.89 9.11
C GLY A 54 -19.09 -1.98 9.55
N ARG A 55 -19.42 -0.94 8.76
CA ARG A 55 -20.54 -0.02 8.99
C ARG A 55 -21.66 -0.19 7.98
N GLU A 56 -21.31 -0.62 6.77
CA GLU A 56 -22.23 -0.70 5.65
C GLU A 56 -22.11 -2.02 4.88
N SER A 57 -23.25 -2.54 4.43
CA SER A 57 -23.35 -3.83 3.75
C SER A 57 -22.78 -3.77 2.32
N THR A 58 -22.01 -4.78 1.90
CA THR A 58 -21.59 -4.92 0.50
C THR A 58 -22.74 -5.49 -0.32
N ASP A 59 -23.59 -4.60 -0.84
CA ASP A 59 -24.84 -4.94 -1.54
C ASP A 59 -24.64 -5.26 -3.03
N ASP A 60 -25.60 -5.97 -3.62
CA ASP A 60 -25.62 -6.17 -5.08
C ASP A 60 -26.05 -4.89 -5.83
N PRO A 61 -25.63 -4.70 -7.09
CA PRO A 61 -24.65 -5.52 -7.81
C PRO A 61 -23.22 -5.24 -7.30
N SER A 62 -22.46 -6.31 -7.04
CA SER A 62 -21.05 -6.24 -6.72
C SER A 62 -20.17 -6.63 -7.91
N ILE A 63 -18.97 -6.06 -7.99
CA ILE A 63 -17.97 -6.52 -8.97
C ILE A 63 -17.52 -7.94 -8.63
N SER A 64 -17.07 -8.69 -9.64
CA SER A 64 -16.41 -9.97 -9.37
C SER A 64 -15.05 -9.73 -8.72
N GLU A 65 -14.56 -10.72 -7.97
CA GLU A 65 -13.21 -10.64 -7.39
C GLU A 65 -12.13 -10.45 -8.45
N ALA A 66 -12.28 -11.08 -9.62
CA ALA A 66 -11.35 -10.93 -10.73
C ALA A 66 -11.29 -9.48 -11.22
N ASP A 67 -12.44 -8.79 -11.33
CA ASP A 67 -12.50 -7.39 -11.75
C ASP A 67 -11.97 -6.42 -10.68
N GLY A 68 -11.98 -6.85 -9.41
CA GLY A 68 -11.42 -6.10 -8.28
C GLY A 68 -9.95 -6.40 -7.98
N THR A 69 -9.36 -7.41 -8.62
CA THR A 69 -7.97 -7.83 -8.39
C THR A 69 -7.02 -6.96 -9.20
N ILE A 70 -6.18 -6.20 -8.49
CA ILE A 70 -5.17 -5.31 -9.06
C ILE A 70 -3.81 -5.96 -8.84
N THR A 71 -3.00 -6.11 -9.90
CA THR A 71 -1.70 -6.78 -9.81
C THR A 71 -0.58 -5.92 -10.36
N TRP A 72 0.62 -6.02 -9.77
CA TRP A 72 1.84 -5.35 -10.24
C TRP A 72 3.06 -6.23 -9.97
N GLN A 73 4.22 -5.84 -10.53
CA GLN A 73 5.50 -6.53 -10.34
C GLN A 73 6.11 -6.16 -8.99
N GLY A 74 6.69 -7.14 -8.28
CA GLY A 74 7.27 -6.93 -6.94
C GLY A 74 8.67 -6.30 -6.90
N PHE A 75 9.32 -6.05 -8.04
CA PHE A 75 10.61 -5.35 -8.06
C PHE A 75 10.43 -3.83 -8.28
N PRO A 76 11.14 -2.96 -7.52
CA PRO A 76 11.02 -1.50 -7.60
C PRO A 76 11.17 -0.89 -8.99
N LYS A 77 10.08 -0.29 -9.49
CA LYS A 77 10.11 0.49 -10.74
C LYS A 77 11.06 1.68 -10.64
N SER A 78 11.08 2.34 -9.49
CA SER A 78 11.96 3.48 -9.21
C SER A 78 13.45 3.14 -9.39
N ILE A 79 13.86 1.92 -9.02
CA ILE A 79 15.22 1.42 -9.20
C ILE A 79 15.49 1.08 -10.67
N GLU A 80 14.52 0.49 -11.38
CA GLU A 80 14.65 0.20 -12.82
C GLU A 80 14.78 1.49 -13.63
N GLU A 81 14.02 2.53 -13.30
CA GLU A 81 14.12 3.86 -13.94
C GLU A 81 15.49 4.49 -13.72
N GLN A 82 16.06 4.35 -12.51
CA GLN A 82 17.34 4.96 -12.17
C GLN A 82 18.56 4.20 -12.72
N PHE A 83 18.54 2.87 -12.68
CA PHE A 83 19.72 2.02 -12.95
C PHE A 83 19.56 1.14 -14.20
N GLY A 84 18.42 1.21 -14.88
CA GLY A 84 18.07 0.41 -16.04
C GLY A 84 17.39 -0.91 -15.68
N ASP A 85 16.36 -1.27 -16.44
CA ASP A 85 15.63 -2.54 -16.27
C ASP A 85 16.55 -3.76 -16.47
N GLY A 86 16.47 -4.70 -15.54
CA GLY A 86 17.15 -5.99 -15.64
C GLY A 86 18.68 -5.94 -15.44
N THR A 87 19.25 -4.79 -15.10
CA THR A 87 20.71 -4.62 -15.02
C THR A 87 21.28 -5.08 -13.68
N THR A 88 22.57 -5.44 -13.68
CA THR A 88 23.30 -5.73 -12.44
C THR A 88 23.32 -4.53 -11.49
N ALA A 89 23.37 -3.30 -12.01
CA ALA A 89 23.33 -2.09 -11.21
C ALA A 89 22.00 -1.95 -10.45
N ALA A 90 20.86 -2.23 -11.11
CA ALA A 90 19.55 -2.24 -10.46
C ALA A 90 19.47 -3.29 -9.35
N TRP A 91 19.95 -4.52 -9.61
CA TRP A 91 19.97 -5.58 -8.59
C TRP A 91 20.82 -5.22 -7.38
N GLN A 92 21.99 -4.65 -7.60
CA GLN A 92 22.88 -4.19 -6.54
C GLN A 92 22.27 -3.04 -5.73
N ALA A 93 21.60 -2.10 -6.39
CA ALA A 93 20.92 -0.99 -5.72
C ALA A 93 19.79 -1.51 -4.81
N ALA A 94 18.98 -2.46 -5.28
CA ALA A 94 17.87 -3.03 -4.52
C ALA A 94 18.31 -3.91 -3.32
N GLU A 95 19.51 -4.49 -3.37
CA GLU A 95 20.12 -5.26 -2.26
C GLU A 95 21.12 -4.45 -1.43
N GLY A 96 21.24 -3.15 -1.70
CA GLY A 96 22.11 -2.25 -0.93
C GLY A 96 21.76 -2.26 0.56
N PRO A 97 22.72 -1.88 1.44
CA PRO A 97 22.47 -1.83 2.87
C PRO A 97 21.30 -0.90 3.17
N ALA A 98 20.36 -1.37 3.99
CA ALA A 98 19.27 -0.55 4.49
C ALA A 98 19.84 0.58 5.36
N ASN A 99 19.80 1.82 4.88
CA ASN A 99 20.07 2.98 5.73
C ASN A 99 18.80 3.32 6.52
N ARG A 100 18.58 2.56 7.61
CA ARG A 100 17.37 2.52 8.45
C ARG A 100 16.21 1.70 7.87
N VAL A 101 15.84 1.92 6.61
CA VAL A 101 14.76 1.17 5.93
C VAL A 101 15.24 0.63 4.58
N ARG A 102 14.57 -0.40 4.04
CA ARG A 102 14.88 -0.90 2.69
C ARG A 102 14.38 0.06 1.61
N VAL A 103 15.03 0.01 0.45
CA VAL A 103 14.65 0.76 -0.76
C VAL A 103 13.64 0.00 -1.65
N GLN A 104 13.19 -1.17 -1.19
CA GLN A 104 12.32 -2.07 -1.91
C GLN A 104 10.86 -1.62 -1.70
N ASP A 105 10.39 -0.72 -2.56
CA ASP A 105 9.20 0.11 -2.36
C ASP A 105 7.93 -0.38 -3.08
N GLU A 106 7.84 -1.64 -3.51
CA GLU A 106 6.66 -2.17 -4.23
C GLU A 106 5.82 -3.12 -3.37
N TYR A 107 5.72 -2.82 -2.08
CA TYR A 107 5.04 -3.65 -1.06
C TYR A 107 5.57 -5.11 -1.01
N LEU A 108 6.78 -5.33 -1.49
CA LEU A 108 7.51 -6.59 -1.41
C LEU A 108 8.94 -6.30 -1.02
N GLU A 109 9.33 -6.75 0.17
CA GLU A 109 10.70 -6.68 0.65
C GLU A 109 11.30 -8.08 0.71
N TRP A 110 12.62 -8.18 0.53
CA TRP A 110 13.35 -9.43 0.59
C TRP A 110 14.73 -9.31 1.24
N HIS A 111 15.21 -10.46 1.69
CA HIS A 111 16.56 -10.65 2.19
C HIS A 111 17.20 -11.87 1.53
N THR A 112 18.42 -11.69 1.06
CA THR A 112 19.21 -12.70 0.35
C THR A 112 20.29 -13.25 1.27
N GLU A 113 20.17 -14.52 1.62
CA GLU A 113 21.13 -15.25 2.45
C GLU A 113 22.15 -15.96 1.55
N ARG A 114 23.43 -15.81 1.90
CA ARG A 114 24.55 -16.36 1.13
C ARG A 114 25.43 -17.26 1.99
N ASP A 115 25.99 -18.29 1.39
CA ASP A 115 26.97 -19.15 2.04
C ASP A 115 28.37 -18.47 2.14
N ALA A 116 29.32 -19.17 2.77
CA ALA A 116 30.70 -18.70 2.89
C ALA A 116 31.45 -18.55 1.55
N ARG A 117 30.90 -19.08 0.44
CA ARG A 117 31.40 -18.92 -0.92
C ARG A 117 30.64 -17.80 -1.68
N ASN A 118 29.82 -17.03 -0.97
CA ASN A 118 28.99 -15.95 -1.50
C ASN A 118 27.89 -16.40 -2.49
N ARG A 119 27.55 -17.70 -2.50
CA ARG A 119 26.45 -18.24 -3.32
C ARG A 119 25.12 -18.02 -2.62
N ILE A 120 24.07 -17.70 -3.36
CA ILE A 120 22.72 -17.57 -2.77
C ILE A 120 22.21 -18.95 -2.36
N VAL A 121 21.92 -19.10 -1.07
CA VAL A 121 21.31 -20.33 -0.53
C VAL A 121 19.82 -20.18 -0.31
N ARG A 122 19.35 -18.95 -0.04
CA ARG A 122 17.96 -18.66 0.28
C ARG A 122 17.63 -17.21 -0.01
N VAL A 123 16.43 -16.97 -0.51
CA VAL A 123 15.84 -15.62 -0.57
C VAL A 123 14.49 -15.65 0.12
N THR A 124 14.34 -14.81 1.14
CA THR A 124 13.09 -14.69 1.90
C THR A 124 12.37 -13.41 1.50
N PHE A 125 11.08 -13.51 1.17
CA PHE A 125 10.21 -12.41 0.75
C PHE A 125 9.10 -12.18 1.77
N THR A 126 8.70 -10.93 1.99
CA THR A 126 7.56 -10.59 2.81
C THR A 126 6.83 -9.34 2.30
N CYS A 127 5.52 -9.33 2.53
CA CYS A 127 4.65 -8.16 2.43
C CYS A 127 3.82 -7.97 3.72
N GLU A 128 4.28 -8.50 4.86
CA GLU A 128 3.63 -8.27 6.15
C GLU A 128 3.76 -6.79 6.55
N PRO A 129 2.65 -6.07 6.84
CA PRO A 129 2.71 -4.66 7.17
C PRO A 129 3.32 -4.43 8.56
N PRO A 130 4.11 -3.36 8.78
CA PRO A 130 4.71 -3.07 10.08
C PRO A 130 3.67 -2.90 11.18
N GLU A 131 2.48 -2.38 10.86
CA GLU A 131 1.42 -2.11 11.82
C GLU A 131 0.89 -3.39 12.49
N TYR A 132 0.91 -4.53 11.79
CA TYR A 132 0.57 -5.82 12.38
C TYR A 132 1.55 -6.19 13.51
N TRP A 133 2.83 -5.98 13.27
CA TRP A 133 3.91 -6.31 14.22
C TRP A 133 3.97 -5.32 15.38
N GLU A 134 3.70 -4.03 15.12
CA GLU A 134 3.55 -3.01 16.16
C GLU A 134 2.34 -3.29 17.06
N ALA A 135 1.20 -3.66 16.49
CA ALA A 135 0.01 -4.07 17.24
C ALA A 135 0.27 -5.36 18.04
N LEU A 136 1.01 -6.33 17.49
CA LEU A 136 1.42 -7.52 18.23
C LEU A 136 2.25 -7.13 19.46
N ALA A 137 3.26 -6.27 19.26
CA ALA A 137 4.28 -5.98 20.26
C ALA A 137 3.83 -5.01 21.35
N ASP A 138 3.05 -4.00 20.99
CA ASP A 138 2.69 -2.87 21.84
C ASP A 138 1.16 -2.63 21.91
N GLY A 139 0.36 -3.49 21.28
CA GLY A 139 -1.10 -3.56 21.40
C GLY A 139 -1.88 -2.76 20.35
N TYR A 140 -1.29 -1.69 19.83
CA TYR A 140 -1.82 -0.87 18.74
C TYR A 140 -0.66 -0.45 17.82
N PRO A 141 -0.92 -0.20 16.52
CA PRO A 141 0.05 0.42 15.63
C PRO A 141 0.56 1.75 16.17
N SER A 142 1.81 2.08 15.87
CA SER A 142 2.49 3.26 16.43
C SER A 142 1.93 4.59 15.93
N ASP A 143 1.35 4.59 14.73
CA ASP A 143 0.69 5.72 14.08
C ASP A 143 -0.83 5.79 14.36
N TYR A 144 -1.36 4.87 15.15
CA TYR A 144 -2.77 4.90 15.55
C TYR A 144 -3.05 6.09 16.49
N THR A 145 -3.87 7.03 16.00
CA THR A 145 -4.25 8.26 16.71
C THR A 145 -5.69 8.24 17.23
N GLY A 146 -6.44 7.17 16.98
CA GLY A 146 -7.82 7.03 17.40
C GLY A 146 -7.98 6.71 18.90
N PRO A 147 -9.23 6.65 19.37
CA PRO A 147 -9.52 6.26 20.75
C PRO A 147 -9.21 4.77 20.97
N LYS A 148 -8.37 4.44 21.94
CA LYS A 148 -8.05 3.05 22.32
C LYS A 148 -9.09 2.50 23.31
N ARG A 149 -10.21 1.95 22.81
CA ARG A 149 -11.31 1.46 23.68
C ARG A 149 -11.13 0.01 24.06
N GLU A 150 -10.39 -0.74 23.26
CA GLU A 150 -10.12 -2.15 23.50
C GLU A 150 -8.86 -2.33 24.37
N PRO A 151 -8.85 -3.29 25.30
CA PRO A 151 -7.70 -3.59 26.14
C PRO A 151 -6.65 -4.39 25.35
N GLY A 152 -6.12 -3.82 24.27
CA GLY A 152 -5.03 -4.41 23.49
C GLY A 152 -3.69 -4.17 24.17
N ALA A 153 -3.30 -5.05 25.10
CA ALA A 153 -1.90 -5.09 25.55
C ALA A 153 -1.03 -5.77 24.49
N GLY A 154 0.25 -5.38 24.42
CA GLY A 154 1.22 -6.04 23.56
C GLY A 154 1.70 -7.38 24.11
N GLU A 155 1.93 -8.35 23.21
CA GLU A 155 2.37 -9.72 23.50
C GLU A 155 3.83 -9.90 23.08
N ARG A 156 4.76 -9.42 23.91
CA ARG A 156 6.20 -9.42 23.60
C ARG A 156 6.85 -10.79 23.58
N ASP A 157 6.30 -11.74 24.32
CA ASP A 157 6.78 -13.12 24.31
C ASP A 157 6.43 -13.80 22.98
N GLU A 158 5.21 -13.56 22.47
CA GLU A 158 4.79 -14.04 21.15
C GLU A 158 5.62 -13.38 20.03
N LEU A 159 5.82 -12.06 20.11
CA LEU A 159 6.73 -11.34 19.20
C LEU A 159 8.12 -11.99 19.16
N LEU A 160 8.73 -12.23 20.32
CA LEU A 160 10.06 -12.84 20.40
C LEU A 160 10.07 -14.23 19.78
N GLN A 161 9.05 -15.05 20.06
CA GLN A 161 8.94 -16.40 19.55
C GLN A 161 8.78 -16.43 18.03
N LEU A 162 8.00 -15.51 17.46
CA LEU A 162 7.88 -15.37 16.01
C LEU A 162 9.19 -14.95 15.37
N TYR A 163 9.88 -13.94 15.91
CA TYR A 163 11.20 -13.57 15.41
C TYR A 163 12.18 -14.75 15.44
N ARG A 164 12.21 -15.51 16.54
CA ARG A 164 13.06 -16.71 16.63
C ARG A 164 12.72 -17.77 15.58
N THR A 165 11.44 -17.92 15.29
CA THR A 165 10.95 -18.85 14.27
C THR A 165 11.31 -18.40 12.86
N LEU A 166 11.23 -17.08 12.59
CA LEU A 166 11.33 -16.54 11.23
C LEU A 166 12.76 -16.21 10.79
N VAL A 167 13.64 -15.83 11.73
CA VAL A 167 15.03 -15.40 11.44
C VAL A 167 16.09 -16.03 12.35
N GLY A 168 15.69 -16.81 13.37
CA GLY A 168 16.57 -17.74 14.07
C GLY A 168 16.61 -17.60 15.60
N PRO A 169 17.00 -18.67 16.32
CA PRO A 169 16.85 -18.79 17.76
C PRO A 169 17.70 -17.80 18.59
N GLN A 170 18.71 -17.19 17.97
CA GLN A 170 19.63 -16.26 18.61
C GLN A 170 18.99 -14.93 19.02
N VAL A 171 17.83 -14.58 18.46
CA VAL A 171 17.12 -13.32 18.74
C VAL A 171 16.85 -13.19 20.25
N GLN A 172 17.17 -12.02 20.80
CA GLN A 172 16.80 -11.63 22.16
C GLN A 172 15.76 -10.51 22.11
N LEU A 173 14.87 -10.46 23.11
CA LEU A 173 13.84 -9.41 23.19
C LEU A 173 14.47 -8.01 23.18
N ALA A 174 15.60 -7.83 23.88
CA ALA A 174 16.32 -6.55 23.92
C ALA A 174 16.78 -6.08 22.52
N ASP A 175 17.00 -6.99 21.56
CA ASP A 175 17.35 -6.62 20.20
C ASP A 175 16.16 -6.01 19.44
N LEU A 176 14.93 -6.33 19.85
CA LEU A 176 13.69 -5.93 19.20
C LEU A 176 13.14 -4.60 19.73
N LEU A 177 13.75 -4.06 20.79
CA LEU A 177 13.24 -2.89 21.49
C LEU A 177 14.19 -1.70 21.39
N THR A 178 13.63 -0.50 21.39
CA THR A 178 14.35 0.77 21.59
C THR A 178 13.53 1.62 22.54
N ASP A 179 14.16 2.09 23.62
CA ASP A 179 13.48 2.82 24.71
C ASP A 179 12.23 2.09 25.26
N GLY A 180 12.32 0.76 25.32
CA GLY A 180 11.25 -0.09 25.82
C GLY A 180 10.04 -0.21 24.88
N LYS A 181 10.13 0.23 23.62
CA LYS A 181 9.12 0.08 22.56
C LYS A 181 9.62 -0.78 21.43
N TYR A 182 8.71 -1.43 20.70
CA TYR A 182 9.10 -2.22 19.54
C TYR A 182 9.79 -1.36 18.49
N ASN A 183 10.91 -1.84 17.99
CA ASN A 183 11.66 -1.20 16.93
C ASN A 183 11.47 -2.01 15.63
N PRO A 184 10.61 -1.55 14.70
CA PRO A 184 10.38 -2.24 13.43
C PRO A 184 11.62 -2.31 12.52
N VAL A 185 12.62 -1.45 12.75
CA VAL A 185 13.89 -1.39 12.00
C VAL A 185 15.07 -1.96 12.79
N ASN A 186 14.80 -2.91 13.68
CA ASN A 186 15.83 -3.65 14.40
C ASN A 186 16.73 -4.47 13.46
N ARG A 187 17.87 -4.95 13.97
CA ARG A 187 18.88 -5.69 13.18
C ARG A 187 18.33 -6.96 12.53
N TRP A 188 17.36 -7.62 13.17
CA TRP A 188 16.78 -8.89 12.72
C TRP A 188 15.76 -8.72 11.59
N ASN A 189 15.23 -7.51 11.40
CA ASN A 189 14.37 -7.15 10.27
C ASN A 189 15.11 -6.40 9.14
N THR A 190 16.38 -6.04 9.35
CA THR A 190 17.15 -5.19 8.42
C THR A 190 18.45 -5.87 7.95
N LYS A 191 19.43 -5.99 8.84
CA LYS A 191 20.79 -6.45 8.51
C LYS A 191 20.89 -7.96 8.45
N ASP A 192 20.35 -8.64 9.46
CA ASP A 192 20.58 -10.07 9.71
C ASP A 192 19.39 -10.94 9.31
N GLY A 193 18.38 -10.34 8.67
CA GLY A 193 17.18 -11.05 8.24
C GLY A 193 16.10 -10.10 7.74
N ILE A 194 14.91 -10.67 7.57
CA ILE A 194 13.68 -9.96 7.24
C ILE A 194 12.50 -10.66 7.89
N VAL A 195 11.62 -9.90 8.52
CA VAL A 195 10.40 -10.34 9.18
C VAL A 195 9.18 -9.71 8.52
N HIS A 196 9.19 -8.38 8.36
CA HIS A 196 8.08 -7.60 7.81
C HIS A 196 8.60 -6.35 7.06
N LEU A 197 7.70 -5.62 6.40
CA LEU A 197 8.04 -4.41 5.63
C LEU A 197 8.64 -3.32 6.54
N THR A 198 9.66 -2.63 6.05
CA THR A 198 10.34 -1.50 6.71
C THR A 198 10.22 -0.19 5.93
N GLN A 199 9.95 -0.26 4.63
CA GLN A 199 9.84 0.89 3.76
C GLN A 199 8.60 1.71 4.16
N ARG A 200 8.77 3.04 4.28
CA ARG A 200 7.79 3.94 4.91
C ARG A 200 6.51 4.20 4.11
N SER A 201 6.56 3.98 2.81
CA SER A 201 5.44 4.02 1.87
C SER A 201 4.73 2.67 1.75
N ASN A 202 5.27 1.59 2.34
CA ASN A 202 4.72 0.24 2.33
C ASN A 202 3.88 -0.04 3.59
N THR A 203 3.01 0.90 3.96
CA THR A 203 2.17 0.83 5.18
C THR A 203 0.72 0.48 4.83
N LEU A 204 0.04 -0.22 5.75
CA LEU A 204 -1.37 -0.55 5.60
C LEU A 204 -2.25 0.71 5.62
N GLY A 205 -1.87 1.70 6.43
CA GLY A 205 -2.54 3.01 6.42
C GLY A 205 -2.44 3.72 5.07
N ALA A 206 -1.28 3.65 4.40
CA ALA A 206 -1.11 4.23 3.07
C ALA A 206 -1.93 3.50 2.00
N GLU A 207 -2.05 2.16 2.07
CA GLU A 207 -2.90 1.37 1.18
C GLU A 207 -4.38 1.80 1.27
N ILE A 208 -4.92 1.91 2.49
CA ILE A 208 -6.31 2.34 2.72
C ILE A 208 -6.51 3.77 2.19
N ASN A 209 -5.56 4.67 2.44
CA ASN A 209 -5.62 6.03 1.93
C ASN A 209 -5.59 6.09 0.40
N LEU A 210 -4.69 5.34 -0.22
CA LEU A 210 -4.56 5.23 -1.67
C LEU A 210 -5.89 4.80 -2.30
N ALA A 211 -6.48 3.72 -1.80
CA ALA A 211 -7.76 3.22 -2.29
C ALA A 211 -8.90 4.22 -2.10
N ALA A 212 -8.96 4.89 -0.94
CA ALA A 212 -9.99 5.89 -0.68
C ALA A 212 -9.86 7.12 -1.58
N GLN A 213 -8.68 7.73 -1.64
CA GLN A 213 -8.42 8.93 -2.43
C GLN A 213 -8.58 8.66 -3.93
N ALA A 214 -8.24 7.46 -4.40
CA ALA A 214 -8.47 7.05 -5.78
C ALA A 214 -9.96 7.00 -6.16
N THR A 215 -10.89 6.96 -5.21
CA THR A 215 -12.33 7.06 -5.51
C THR A 215 -12.78 8.49 -5.89
N VAL A 216 -11.95 9.51 -5.66
CA VAL A 216 -12.25 10.90 -6.02
C VAL A 216 -12.00 11.10 -7.51
N LEU A 217 -13.07 11.32 -8.28
CA LEU A 217 -12.97 11.54 -9.72
C LEU A 217 -12.40 12.92 -10.02
N ARG A 218 -11.43 12.99 -10.95
CA ARG A 218 -10.75 14.24 -11.33
C ARG A 218 -11.05 14.65 -12.77
N HIS A 219 -10.87 15.93 -13.07
CA HIS A 219 -10.93 16.46 -14.43
C HIS A 219 -9.86 17.55 -14.67
N TYR A 220 -9.43 17.69 -15.93
CA TYR A 220 -8.59 18.79 -16.39
C TYR A 220 -9.36 20.12 -16.40
N PRO A 221 -8.70 21.29 -16.55
CA PRO A 221 -9.37 22.59 -16.56
C PRO A 221 -10.46 22.77 -17.64
N ASP A 222 -10.39 22.00 -18.73
CA ASP A 222 -11.40 22.00 -19.81
C ASP A 222 -12.63 21.12 -19.49
N GLY A 223 -12.66 20.47 -18.33
CA GLY A 223 -13.73 19.57 -17.89
C GLY A 223 -13.55 18.11 -18.33
N THR A 224 -12.51 17.79 -19.11
CA THR A 224 -12.23 16.43 -19.56
C THR A 224 -11.85 15.54 -18.37
N PRO A 225 -12.44 14.34 -18.19
CA PRO A 225 -12.07 13.43 -17.11
C PRO A 225 -10.59 13.01 -17.19
N ILE A 226 -9.92 12.96 -16.04
CA ILE A 226 -8.57 12.41 -15.94
C ILE A 226 -8.69 10.89 -15.73
N ALA A 227 -8.13 10.10 -16.64
CA ALA A 227 -8.14 8.63 -16.59
C ALA A 227 -6.75 8.01 -16.79
N ASP A 228 -5.77 8.79 -17.25
CA ASP A 228 -4.37 8.38 -17.27
C ASP A 228 -3.84 8.24 -15.84
N GLU A 229 -3.08 7.17 -15.57
CA GLU A 229 -2.60 6.87 -14.22
C GLU A 229 -1.64 7.92 -13.67
N GLN A 230 -0.78 8.49 -14.52
CA GLN A 230 0.24 9.47 -14.13
C GLN A 230 -0.38 10.85 -13.89
N ASP A 231 -1.30 11.24 -14.77
CA ASP A 231 -2.04 12.49 -14.58
C ASP A 231 -2.98 12.40 -13.35
N LEU A 232 -3.61 11.25 -13.12
CA LEU A 232 -4.50 11.05 -11.98
C LEU A 232 -3.75 11.16 -10.65
N ILE A 233 -2.63 10.44 -10.51
CA ILE A 233 -1.84 10.47 -9.28
C ILE A 233 -1.24 11.86 -9.04
N GLY A 234 -0.75 12.52 -10.10
CA GLY A 234 -0.24 13.89 -10.03
C GLY A 234 -1.31 14.91 -9.64
N CYS A 235 -2.54 14.74 -10.13
CA CYS A 235 -3.68 15.60 -9.82
C CYS A 235 -4.24 15.38 -8.42
N SER A 236 -4.27 14.13 -7.97
CA SER A 236 -4.93 13.73 -6.72
C SER A 236 -4.02 13.81 -5.50
N GLY A 237 -2.70 13.73 -5.69
CA GLY A 237 -1.71 13.85 -4.62
C GLY A 237 -1.64 12.65 -3.67
N PHE A 238 -2.25 11.51 -4.03
CA PHE A 238 -2.06 10.25 -3.31
C PHE A 238 -0.79 9.54 -3.82
N GLY A 239 -0.22 8.63 -3.01
CA GLY A 239 0.85 7.72 -3.46
C GLY A 239 2.10 8.39 -4.03
N THR A 240 2.87 7.65 -4.82
CA THR A 240 4.09 8.11 -5.50
C THR A 240 4.12 7.67 -6.97
N ALA A 241 4.25 8.64 -7.89
CA ALA A 241 4.18 8.43 -9.34
C ALA A 241 5.26 7.49 -9.92
N THR A 242 6.44 7.45 -9.30
CA THR A 242 7.58 6.63 -9.74
C THR A 242 7.48 5.16 -9.34
N ARG A 243 6.44 4.77 -8.59
CA ARG A 243 6.16 3.37 -8.25
C ARG A 243 5.30 2.71 -9.35
N ALA A 244 5.34 1.39 -9.44
CA ALA A 244 4.44 0.61 -10.27
C ALA A 244 3.07 0.43 -9.61
N SER A 245 3.06 0.17 -8.30
CA SER A 245 1.85 -0.06 -7.51
C SER A 245 0.90 1.14 -7.48
N ASP A 246 1.36 2.28 -6.96
CA ASP A 246 0.48 3.40 -6.61
C ASP A 246 -0.32 3.98 -7.80
N PRO A 247 0.29 4.30 -8.96
CA PRO A 247 -0.47 4.81 -10.11
C PRO A 247 -1.48 3.79 -10.62
N HIS A 248 -1.09 2.51 -10.69
CA HIS A 248 -1.92 1.45 -11.24
C HIS A 248 -3.13 1.14 -10.32
N ILE A 249 -2.91 1.03 -9.00
CA ILE A 249 -3.99 0.89 -8.02
C ILE A 249 -4.94 2.08 -8.13
N GLY A 250 -4.38 3.30 -8.17
CA GLY A 250 -5.15 4.53 -8.31
C GLY A 250 -6.05 4.51 -9.55
N GLN A 251 -5.50 4.14 -10.71
CA GLN A 251 -6.25 4.07 -11.97
C GLN A 251 -7.38 3.04 -11.93
N VAL A 252 -7.12 1.81 -11.49
CA VAL A 252 -8.14 0.75 -11.48
C VAL A 252 -9.28 1.10 -10.53
N VAL A 253 -8.96 1.55 -9.31
CA VAL A 253 -9.98 2.01 -8.35
C VAL A 253 -10.78 3.18 -8.90
N ASN A 254 -10.13 4.18 -9.51
CA ASN A 254 -10.80 5.33 -10.10
C ASN A 254 -11.71 4.95 -11.28
N MET A 255 -11.29 4.00 -12.10
CA MET A 255 -12.10 3.46 -13.19
C MET A 255 -13.39 2.83 -12.66
N LEU A 256 -13.31 2.03 -11.60
CA LEU A 256 -14.48 1.44 -10.95
C LEU A 256 -15.37 2.54 -10.32
N ALA A 257 -14.79 3.56 -9.70
CA ALA A 257 -15.53 4.70 -9.16
C ALA A 257 -16.27 5.46 -10.27
N ALA A 258 -15.62 5.66 -11.43
CA ALA A 258 -16.19 6.32 -12.60
C ALA A 258 -17.33 5.49 -13.25
N GLN A 259 -17.33 4.17 -13.06
CA GLN A 259 -18.46 3.32 -13.43
C GLN A 259 -19.65 3.47 -12.47
N GLY A 260 -19.45 4.05 -11.29
CA GLY A 260 -20.49 4.40 -10.32
C GLY A 260 -20.62 3.40 -9.17
N TYR A 261 -19.58 2.60 -8.91
CA TYR A 261 -19.52 1.73 -7.75
C TYR A 261 -19.20 2.52 -6.47
N SER A 262 -19.73 2.05 -5.35
CA SER A 262 -19.13 2.28 -4.03
C SER A 262 -18.02 1.26 -3.83
N LEU A 263 -16.86 1.66 -3.32
CA LEU A 263 -15.64 0.86 -3.27
C LEU A 263 -15.12 0.71 -1.84
N THR A 264 -14.50 -0.43 -1.57
CA THR A 264 -13.81 -0.75 -0.32
C THR A 264 -12.66 -1.72 -0.61
N LEU A 265 -11.91 -2.10 0.41
CA LEU A 265 -10.89 -3.16 0.31
C LEU A 265 -11.42 -4.46 0.91
N ARG A 266 -11.05 -5.58 0.28
CA ARG A 266 -11.45 -6.90 0.75
C ARG A 266 -10.85 -7.19 2.13
N ASN A 267 -11.65 -7.75 3.04
CA ASN A 267 -11.18 -8.26 4.32
C ASN A 267 -10.60 -9.69 4.15
N PRO A 268 -9.42 -10.02 4.72
CA PRO A 268 -8.51 -9.14 5.46
C PRO A 268 -7.81 -8.10 4.56
N VAL A 269 -7.73 -6.86 5.06
CA VAL A 269 -7.07 -5.75 4.35
C VAL A 269 -5.56 -6.00 4.31
N GLY A 270 -4.93 -5.76 3.16
CA GLY A 270 -3.51 -5.97 2.95
C GLY A 270 -3.16 -6.22 1.47
N LEU A 271 -1.87 -6.18 1.19
CA LEU A 271 -1.30 -6.57 -0.10
C LEU A 271 -0.66 -7.95 0.02
N TYR A 272 -0.82 -8.77 -1.01
CA TYR A 272 -0.49 -10.19 -0.96
C TYR A 272 0.41 -10.59 -2.11
N ILE A 273 1.34 -11.51 -1.85
CA ILE A 273 2.09 -12.19 -2.91
C ILE A 273 1.08 -13.03 -3.71
N HIS A 274 0.81 -12.63 -4.95
CA HIS A 274 -0.16 -13.29 -5.80
C HIS A 274 0.39 -14.60 -6.38
N ARG A 275 1.58 -14.54 -6.98
CA ARG A 275 2.25 -15.68 -7.59
C ARG A 275 3.71 -15.40 -7.90
N LEU A 276 4.47 -16.47 -8.09
CA LEU A 276 5.79 -16.47 -8.72
C LEU A 276 5.68 -17.01 -10.15
N ASP A 277 6.12 -16.24 -11.14
CA ASP A 277 6.25 -16.69 -12.52
C ASP A 277 7.61 -17.36 -12.76
N THR A 278 7.59 -18.68 -12.85
CA THR A 278 8.79 -19.49 -13.08
C THR A 278 8.98 -19.88 -14.56
N ALA A 279 8.27 -19.24 -15.49
CA ALA A 279 8.45 -19.51 -16.91
C ALA A 279 9.91 -19.26 -17.34
N GLY A 280 10.49 -20.25 -18.02
CA GLY A 280 11.88 -20.19 -18.49
C GLY A 280 12.94 -20.37 -17.41
N TRP A 281 12.56 -20.80 -16.21
CA TRP A 281 13.52 -21.14 -15.15
C TRP A 281 14.08 -22.54 -15.40
N THR A 282 15.39 -22.71 -15.16
CA THR A 282 16.06 -24.00 -15.29
C THR A 282 17.01 -24.26 -14.14
N LYS A 283 17.33 -25.53 -13.89
CA LYS A 283 18.37 -26.02 -12.98
C LYS A 283 19.34 -26.96 -13.70
N PRO A 284 20.54 -27.26 -13.15
CA PRO A 284 21.44 -28.24 -13.72
C PRO A 284 20.79 -29.62 -13.87
N GLY A 285 21.03 -30.29 -15.00
CA GLY A 285 20.58 -31.65 -15.31
C GLY A 285 21.73 -32.57 -15.73
N PRO A 286 21.44 -33.86 -15.98
CA PRO A 286 22.46 -34.85 -16.38
C PRO A 286 23.21 -34.44 -17.65
N GLY A 287 24.45 -34.89 -17.81
CA GLY A 287 25.23 -34.67 -19.03
C GLY A 287 25.47 -33.20 -19.37
N ASN A 288 25.60 -32.34 -18.34
CA ASN A 288 25.79 -30.88 -18.49
C ASN A 288 24.61 -30.19 -19.21
N THR A 289 23.40 -30.70 -19.04
CA THR A 289 22.16 -30.10 -19.57
C THR A 289 21.52 -29.15 -18.56
N ARG A 290 20.52 -28.39 -19.01
CA ARG A 290 19.62 -27.62 -18.14
C ARG A 290 18.22 -28.22 -18.24
N VAL A 291 17.55 -28.42 -17.12
CA VAL A 291 16.18 -28.94 -17.06
C VAL A 291 15.24 -27.90 -16.44
N PRO A 292 13.95 -27.86 -16.83
CA PRO A 292 12.99 -26.95 -16.23
C PRO A 292 12.91 -27.08 -14.70
N THR A 293 12.68 -25.96 -14.03
CA THR A 293 12.50 -25.85 -12.58
C THR A 293 11.61 -24.66 -12.28
N GLY A 294 11.24 -24.45 -11.03
CA GLY A 294 10.49 -23.29 -10.61
C GLY A 294 9.98 -23.43 -9.19
N ASN A 295 8.68 -23.66 -9.08
CA ASN A 295 7.95 -23.62 -7.82
C ASN A 295 8.31 -24.74 -6.83
N GLU A 296 9.06 -25.79 -7.23
CA GLU A 296 9.47 -26.83 -6.28
C GLU A 296 10.41 -26.34 -5.17
N PHE A 297 11.03 -25.16 -5.37
CA PHE A 297 11.89 -24.49 -4.39
C PHE A 297 11.21 -23.28 -3.75
N TRP A 298 9.95 -23.01 -4.09
CA TRP A 298 9.14 -21.95 -3.51
C TRP A 298 8.27 -22.50 -2.38
N ARG A 299 8.34 -21.88 -1.21
CA ARG A 299 7.57 -22.28 -0.04
C ARG A 299 6.92 -21.09 0.61
N VAL A 300 5.59 -21.13 0.73
CA VAL A 300 4.84 -20.19 1.58
C VAL A 300 5.15 -20.50 3.04
N VAL A 301 5.52 -19.45 3.80
CA VAL A 301 5.86 -19.55 5.22
C VAL A 301 4.76 -18.95 6.09
N ARG A 302 4.16 -17.85 5.66
CA ARG A 302 3.02 -17.20 6.35
C ARG A 302 1.97 -16.75 5.34
N GLY A 303 0.72 -16.86 5.78
CA GLY A 303 -0.45 -16.73 4.93
C GLY A 303 -0.84 -18.04 4.23
N HIS A 304 -1.90 -17.99 3.44
CA HIS A 304 -2.47 -19.17 2.78
C HIS A 304 -3.22 -18.75 1.52
N ASP A 305 -3.36 -19.68 0.56
CA ASP A 305 -4.16 -19.51 -0.66
C ASP A 305 -3.93 -18.14 -1.34
N ASP A 306 -4.95 -17.29 -1.35
CA ASP A 306 -4.98 -15.96 -1.94
C ASP A 306 -4.40 -14.84 -1.07
N TYR A 307 -3.89 -15.19 0.11
CA TYR A 307 -3.42 -14.28 1.15
C TYR A 307 -1.99 -14.60 1.59
N VAL A 308 -1.07 -14.84 0.66
CA VAL A 308 0.34 -15.10 1.00
C VAL A 308 1.03 -13.79 1.43
N VAL A 309 1.65 -13.79 2.60
CA VAL A 309 2.38 -12.61 3.14
C VAL A 309 3.86 -12.85 3.37
N ARG A 310 4.30 -14.11 3.37
CA ARG A 310 5.72 -14.47 3.46
C ARG A 310 6.00 -15.76 2.71
N ALA A 311 7.07 -15.76 1.93
CA ALA A 311 7.52 -16.93 1.22
C ALA A 311 9.04 -16.98 1.11
N VAL A 312 9.56 -18.15 0.81
CA VAL A 312 10.98 -18.44 0.72
C VAL A 312 11.25 -19.17 -0.59
N TYR A 313 12.28 -18.73 -1.30
CA TYR A 313 12.89 -19.51 -2.38
C TYR A 313 14.21 -20.11 -1.88
N GLU A 314 14.26 -21.42 -1.69
CA GLU A 314 15.43 -22.14 -1.18
C GLU A 314 15.51 -23.54 -1.80
N VAL A 315 16.73 -23.98 -2.11
CA VAL A 315 16.97 -25.37 -2.52
C VAL A 315 17.12 -26.21 -1.26
N PRO A 316 16.27 -27.24 -1.03
CA PRO A 316 16.34 -28.04 0.19
C PRO A 316 17.70 -28.72 0.39
N ALA A 317 18.12 -28.80 1.65
CA ALA A 317 19.30 -29.57 2.03
C ALA A 317 19.19 -31.02 1.54
N GLY A 318 20.27 -31.57 1.01
CA GLY A 318 20.33 -32.88 0.36
C GLY A 318 20.01 -32.88 -1.13
N THR A 319 19.52 -31.76 -1.70
CA THR A 319 19.31 -31.65 -3.15
C THR A 319 20.65 -31.51 -3.85
N MET A 320 21.15 -32.60 -4.45
CA MET A 320 22.44 -32.62 -5.11
C MET A 320 22.34 -32.23 -6.58
N GLY A 321 23.32 -31.48 -7.07
CA GLY A 321 23.55 -31.26 -8.49
C GLY A 321 24.15 -32.49 -9.19
N PRO A 322 24.28 -32.45 -10.53
CA PRO A 322 24.91 -33.51 -11.31
C PRO A 322 26.38 -33.81 -10.94
N ASP A 323 27.05 -32.87 -10.29
CA ASP A 323 28.42 -32.97 -9.78
C ASP A 323 28.49 -33.59 -8.36
N GLY A 324 27.35 -33.98 -7.79
CA GLY A 324 27.24 -34.53 -6.45
C GLY A 324 27.37 -33.51 -5.32
N GLN A 325 27.41 -32.20 -5.63
CA GLN A 325 27.45 -31.14 -4.64
C GLN A 325 26.05 -30.67 -4.26
N GLN A 326 25.90 -30.11 -3.06
CA GLN A 326 24.65 -29.45 -2.66
C GLN A 326 24.35 -28.30 -3.64
N MET A 327 23.19 -28.40 -4.30
CA MET A 327 22.66 -27.35 -5.14
C MET A 327 22.11 -26.20 -4.30
N THR A 328 22.21 -25.00 -4.83
CA THR A 328 21.81 -23.74 -4.21
C THR A 328 20.96 -22.92 -5.18
N VAL A 329 20.37 -21.82 -4.72
CA VAL A 329 19.61 -20.90 -5.60
C VAL A 329 20.51 -20.34 -6.70
N ASP A 330 21.80 -20.19 -6.42
CA ASP A 330 22.84 -19.73 -7.35
C ASP A 330 23.00 -20.62 -8.61
N ASP A 331 22.58 -21.89 -8.52
CA ASP A 331 22.64 -22.85 -9.63
C ASP A 331 21.43 -22.74 -10.57
N ILE A 332 20.37 -22.05 -10.13
CA ILE A 332 19.15 -21.81 -10.89
C ILE A 332 19.38 -20.67 -11.88
N GLN A 333 18.75 -20.77 -13.06
CA GLN A 333 18.79 -19.75 -14.10
C GLN A 333 17.38 -19.28 -14.43
N ILE A 334 17.24 -17.98 -14.70
CA ILE A 334 16.05 -17.35 -15.25
C ILE A 334 16.40 -16.91 -16.66
N ALA A 335 15.74 -17.48 -17.68
CA ALA A 335 16.01 -17.20 -19.09
C ALA A 335 17.51 -17.35 -19.47
N GLY A 336 18.17 -18.37 -18.90
CA GLY A 336 19.60 -18.67 -19.15
C GLY A 336 20.60 -17.87 -18.31
N ALA A 337 20.17 -16.81 -17.61
CA ALA A 337 21.02 -16.07 -16.70
C ALA A 337 20.93 -16.65 -15.28
N HIS A 338 22.06 -16.86 -14.62
CA HIS A 338 22.05 -17.37 -13.25
C HIS A 338 21.41 -16.38 -12.28
N ILE A 339 20.75 -16.91 -11.25
CA ILE A 339 20.31 -16.11 -10.11
C ILE A 339 21.56 -15.73 -9.30
N ARG A 340 21.80 -14.42 -9.21
CA ARG A 340 22.92 -13.80 -8.49
C ARG A 340 22.43 -12.76 -7.48
N PHE A 341 21.16 -12.37 -7.55
CA PHE A 341 20.46 -11.46 -6.64
C PHE A 341 19.01 -11.93 -6.45
N GLY A 342 18.47 -11.74 -5.25
CA GLY A 342 17.05 -11.94 -4.94
C GLY A 342 16.13 -11.01 -5.73
N GLY A 343 16.62 -9.84 -6.15
CA GLY A 343 15.89 -8.93 -7.04
C GLY A 343 15.46 -9.58 -8.38
N GLN A 344 16.25 -10.52 -8.90
CA GLN A 344 15.89 -11.27 -10.11
C GLN A 344 14.65 -12.15 -9.90
N ILE A 345 14.47 -12.68 -8.69
CA ILE A 345 13.27 -13.43 -8.29
C ILE A 345 12.12 -12.46 -8.00
N ALA A 346 12.37 -11.36 -7.28
CA ALA A 346 11.35 -10.34 -6.99
C ALA A 346 10.68 -9.80 -8.27
N LYS A 347 11.45 -9.60 -9.35
CA LYS A 347 10.91 -9.20 -10.67
C LYS A 347 9.94 -10.22 -11.28
N LYS A 348 9.98 -11.47 -10.81
CA LYS A 348 9.06 -12.54 -11.22
C LYS A 348 7.91 -12.78 -10.24
N ILE A 349 7.88 -12.04 -9.14
CA ILE A 349 6.77 -12.07 -8.19
C ILE A 349 5.73 -11.03 -8.62
N GLN A 350 4.47 -11.47 -8.71
CA GLN A 350 3.35 -10.56 -8.82
C GLN A 350 2.76 -10.33 -7.43
N MET A 351 2.55 -9.08 -7.10
CA MET A 351 1.81 -8.64 -5.92
C MET A 351 0.36 -8.38 -6.31
N LYS A 352 -0.55 -8.41 -5.34
CA LYS A 352 -1.95 -8.02 -5.55
C LYS A 352 -2.56 -7.24 -4.40
N LEU A 353 -3.56 -6.45 -4.76
CA LEU A 353 -4.55 -5.82 -3.89
C LEU A 353 -5.94 -6.19 -4.44
N VAL A 354 -6.94 -6.33 -3.56
CA VAL A 354 -8.32 -6.63 -3.99
C VAL A 354 -9.27 -5.54 -3.52
N ALA A 355 -9.73 -4.73 -4.46
CA ALA A 355 -10.84 -3.81 -4.28
C ALA A 355 -12.16 -4.59 -4.34
N THR A 356 -13.14 -4.19 -3.52
CA THR A 356 -14.52 -4.69 -3.58
C THR A 356 -15.44 -3.53 -3.93
N GLY A 357 -16.26 -3.71 -4.97
CA GLY A 357 -17.21 -2.72 -5.45
C GLY A 357 -18.64 -3.19 -5.35
N CYS A 358 -19.56 -2.29 -5.00
CA CYS A 358 -20.99 -2.56 -4.84
C CYS A 358 -21.85 -1.37 -5.28
N ARG A 359 -23.18 -1.54 -5.26
CA ARG A 359 -24.16 -0.45 -5.43
C ARG A 359 -23.97 0.37 -6.72
N GLN A 360 -23.66 -0.32 -7.82
CA GLN A 360 -23.41 0.33 -9.11
C GLN A 360 -24.54 1.32 -9.46
N GLY A 361 -24.18 2.55 -9.79
CA GLY A 361 -25.12 3.60 -10.21
C GLY A 361 -25.83 4.32 -9.07
N GLN A 362 -25.59 3.95 -7.81
CA GLN A 362 -26.14 4.65 -6.65
C GLN A 362 -25.24 5.82 -6.18
N SER A 363 -23.97 5.81 -6.59
CA SER A 363 -23.01 6.89 -6.29
C SER A 363 -23.07 8.02 -7.32
N ARG A 364 -23.00 9.28 -6.84
CA ARG A 364 -22.86 10.45 -7.70
C ARG A 364 -21.44 10.54 -8.25
N LYS A 365 -21.30 10.61 -9.57
CA LYS A 365 -20.02 10.72 -10.28
C LYS A 365 -19.54 12.17 -10.36
N ARG A 366 -19.52 12.87 -9.22
CA ARG A 366 -19.00 14.24 -9.17
C ARG A 366 -17.51 14.22 -9.43
N ARG A 367 -17.05 15.11 -10.31
CA ARG A 367 -15.63 15.29 -10.60
C ARG A 367 -15.15 16.60 -9.99
N TYR A 368 -13.88 16.63 -9.61
CA TYR A 368 -13.22 17.76 -8.98
C TYR A 368 -12.02 18.18 -9.80
N ALA A 369 -11.70 19.48 -9.82
CA ALA A 369 -10.44 19.93 -10.39
C ALA A 369 -9.25 19.44 -9.56
N CYS A 370 -8.03 19.48 -10.10
CA CYS A 370 -6.83 19.18 -9.33
C CYS A 370 -6.66 20.16 -8.16
N GLY A 371 -6.35 19.64 -6.97
CA GLY A 371 -6.23 20.43 -5.74
C GLY A 371 -7.56 20.81 -5.07
N GLU A 372 -8.71 20.58 -5.70
CA GLU A 372 -10.02 20.75 -5.06
C GLU A 372 -10.29 19.56 -4.12
N SER A 373 -10.78 19.82 -2.90
CA SER A 373 -11.12 18.76 -1.94
C SER A 373 -12.63 18.53 -1.90
N PRO A 374 -13.10 17.26 -1.94
CA PRO A 374 -14.51 16.92 -1.70
C PRO A 374 -15.03 17.39 -0.33
N ALA A 375 -14.14 17.53 0.66
CA ALA A 375 -14.46 17.93 2.02
C ALA A 375 -14.56 19.47 2.20
N ALA A 376 -14.23 20.27 1.17
CA ALA A 376 -14.42 21.70 1.23
C ALA A 376 -15.91 22.03 1.05
N PRO A 377 -16.59 22.66 2.04
CA PRO A 377 -17.93 23.16 1.78
C PRO A 377 -17.85 24.15 0.61
N ALA A 378 -18.76 24.00 -0.36
CA ALA A 378 -18.94 25.04 -1.37
C ALA A 378 -19.11 26.37 -0.63
N PRO A 379 -18.42 27.46 -1.03
CA PRO A 379 -18.70 28.77 -0.45
C PRO A 379 -20.20 29.00 -0.65
N VAL A 380 -20.93 29.12 0.45
CA VAL A 380 -22.34 29.49 0.43
C VAL A 380 -22.37 30.84 -0.26
N GLY A 381 -22.78 30.85 -1.53
CA GLY A 381 -23.06 32.07 -2.26
C GLY A 381 -24.06 32.83 -1.41
N VAL A 382 -23.61 33.91 -0.79
CA VAL A 382 -24.50 34.85 -0.11
C VAL A 382 -25.49 35.26 -1.18
N ALA A 383 -26.73 34.82 -1.04
CA ALA A 383 -27.84 35.33 -1.82
C ALA A 383 -27.92 36.84 -1.53
N GLY A 384 -27.32 37.62 -2.40
CA GLY A 384 -27.15 39.05 -2.27
C GLY A 384 -27.28 39.68 -3.63
N ASP A 385 -28.50 39.73 -4.14
CA ASP A 385 -28.98 40.90 -4.86
C ASP A 385 -30.52 40.93 -4.82
N LEU A 386 -31.02 41.45 -3.70
CA LEU A 386 -32.31 42.11 -3.72
C LEU A 386 -32.15 43.35 -4.61
N ALA A 387 -32.76 43.28 -5.79
CA ALA A 387 -32.90 44.42 -6.68
C ALA A 387 -33.33 45.68 -5.90
N PRO A 388 -32.70 46.85 -6.13
CA PRO A 388 -33.07 48.06 -5.42
C PRO A 388 -34.46 48.52 -5.85
N ARG A 389 -35.35 48.71 -4.88
CA ARG A 389 -36.63 49.39 -5.06
C ARG A 389 -36.39 50.82 -5.56
N PRO A 390 -37.21 51.34 -6.50
CA PRO A 390 -37.07 52.72 -6.96
C PRO A 390 -37.47 53.70 -5.86
N VAL A 391 -36.56 54.62 -5.54
CA VAL A 391 -36.79 55.76 -4.63
C VAL A 391 -37.39 56.91 -5.44
N LEU A 392 -38.55 57.42 -5.01
CA LEU A 392 -39.17 58.64 -5.53
C LEU A 392 -38.36 59.89 -5.14
N PRO A 393 -38.32 60.95 -5.98
CA PRO A 393 -37.43 62.08 -5.77
C PRO A 393 -37.98 63.02 -4.69
N SER A 394 -37.11 63.43 -3.76
CA SER A 394 -37.37 64.57 -2.86
C SER A 394 -36.33 65.66 -3.08
N ARG A 395 -36.87 66.81 -3.50
CA ARG A 395 -36.43 68.21 -3.42
C ARG A 395 -34.95 68.52 -3.18
N THR A 396 -34.41 69.18 -4.20
CA THR A 396 -33.33 70.17 -4.23
C THR A 396 -33.18 71.03 -2.97
N GLY A 397 -31.93 71.15 -2.49
CA GLY A 397 -31.50 72.22 -1.60
C GLY A 397 -30.00 72.21 -1.35
N GLY A 398 -29.29 73.19 -1.91
CA GLY A 398 -28.04 73.71 -1.35
C GLY A 398 -26.73 73.12 -1.89
N GLY A 399 -26.21 73.73 -2.95
CA GLY A 399 -24.80 73.63 -3.31
C GLY A 399 -23.99 74.80 -2.71
N PHE A 400 -22.77 74.50 -2.29
CA PHE A 400 -21.58 75.36 -2.12
C PHE A 400 -20.44 74.38 -1.80
N SER A 401 -19.19 74.46 -2.25
CA SER A 401 -18.50 75.08 -3.38
C SER A 401 -17.12 74.40 -3.39
N ARG A 402 -16.49 74.36 -4.57
CA ARG A 402 -15.14 73.84 -4.85
C ARG A 402 -14.01 74.62 -4.16
N ALA A 403 -12.92 73.91 -3.90
CA ALA A 403 -11.56 74.24 -4.34
C ALA A 403 -10.77 72.91 -4.30
N ASP A 404 -10.38 72.32 -5.43
CA ASP A 404 -9.13 72.58 -6.18
C ASP A 404 -7.87 72.35 -5.34
N ALA A 405 -6.75 71.82 -5.81
CA ALA A 405 -6.32 70.98 -6.93
C ALA A 405 -4.78 71.01 -6.84
N ALA A 406 -4.13 69.93 -7.29
CA ALA A 406 -2.68 69.81 -7.54
C ALA A 406 -1.77 69.88 -6.28
N GLY A 407 -0.87 68.93 -6.04
CA GLY A 407 -0.06 68.15 -6.96
C GLY A 407 1.39 68.62 -6.84
N VAL A 408 2.33 67.67 -6.79
CA VAL A 408 3.73 67.70 -7.30
C VAL A 408 4.66 66.83 -6.41
N HIS A 409 5.05 65.70 -7.01
CA HIS A 409 6.34 65.00 -7.07
C HIS A 409 7.33 64.81 -5.90
N ALA A 410 7.88 63.58 -5.92
CA ALA A 410 9.21 63.09 -5.49
C ALA A 410 9.41 62.94 -3.97
N ASP A 411 9.84 61.80 -3.41
CA ASP A 411 10.54 60.60 -3.90
C ASP A 411 9.88 59.29 -3.45
#